data_AF-A0A1J8QD54-F1
#
_entry.id   AF-A0A1J8QD54-F1
#
_cell.length_a   1.000
_cell.length_b   1.000
_cell.length_c   1.000
_cell.angle_alpha   90.00
_cell.angle_beta   90.00
_cell.angle_gamma   90.00
#
_symmetry.space_group_name_H-M   'P 1'
#
loop_
_entity.id
_entity.type
_entity.pdbx_description
1 polymer ?
#
loop_
_entity_poly.entity_id
_entity_poly.type
_entity_poly.pdbx_seq_one_letter_code
_entity_poly.pdbx_strand_id
1 'polypeptide(L)'
;MHLSNLPTLVKVTIDGQYSSSAPLDQDNLNLTPFLNVTTLDFVVKTAADPIKVMQRSEFPSLNSFRVTVDVLSWAEAEQLFSCGGGQLLDSTNS
;
A
#
# COMPACT_ATOMS: atom_id res chain seq x y z
N MET A 1 5.10 -14.33 13.49
CA MET A 1 5.51 -14.95 12.21
C MET A 1 5.53 -13.84 11.18
N HIS A 2 6.68 -13.54 10.56
CA HIS A 2 6.80 -12.41 9.63
C HIS A 2 6.72 -12.90 8.19
N LEU A 3 5.64 -12.53 7.49
CA LEU A 3 5.38 -12.93 6.11
C LEU A 3 6.48 -12.46 5.14
N SER A 4 7.14 -11.33 5.45
CA SER A 4 8.24 -10.76 4.66
C SER A 4 9.45 -11.69 4.51
N ASN A 5 9.66 -12.62 5.44
CA ASN A 5 10.80 -13.53 5.43
C ASN A 5 10.55 -14.81 4.62
N LEU A 6 9.36 -14.96 4.02
CA LEU A 6 9.06 -16.11 3.19
C LEU A 6 9.65 -15.91 1.79
N PRO A 7 10.68 -16.68 1.40
CA PRO A 7 11.33 -16.49 0.10
C PRO A 7 10.40 -16.81 -1.07
N THR A 8 9.35 -17.60 -0.83
CA THR A 8 8.34 -18.00 -1.81
C THR A 8 7.16 -17.03 -1.90
N LEU A 9 7.12 -15.97 -1.06
CA LEU A 9 6.02 -15.02 -1.07
C LEU A 9 6.21 -13.99 -2.18
N VAL A 10 5.51 -14.21 -3.29
CA VAL A 10 5.62 -13.39 -4.51
C VAL A 10 4.40 -12.48 -4.71
N LYS A 11 3.23 -12.90 -4.22
CA LYS A 11 1.98 -12.17 -4.35
C LYS A 11 1.31 -12.02 -2.99
N VAL A 12 0.83 -10.81 -2.71
CA VAL A 12 0.02 -10.50 -1.53
C VAL A 12 -1.29 -9.88 -2.00
N THR A 13 -2.41 -10.44 -1.51
CA THR A 13 -3.75 -9.89 -1.73
C THR A 13 -4.41 -9.69 -0.38
N ILE A 14 -4.91 -8.47 -0.14
CA ILE A 14 -5.61 -8.09 1.08
C ILE A 14 -7.04 -7.72 0.70
N ASP A 15 -7.99 -8.55 1.15
CA ASP A 15 -9.43 -8.34 0.96
C ASP A 15 -10.06 -7.94 2.30
N GLY A 16 -10.66 -6.75 2.31
CA GLY A 16 -11.32 -6.17 3.48
C GLY A 16 -12.55 -5.35 3.11
N GLN A 17 -13.14 -5.56 1.92
CA GLN A 17 -14.22 -4.72 1.38
C GLN A 17 -15.45 -4.66 2.30
N TYR A 18 -15.78 -5.79 2.95
CA TYR A 18 -16.96 -5.92 3.81
C TYR A 18 -16.68 -5.69 5.29
N SER A 19 -15.43 -5.40 5.66
CA SER A 19 -15.07 -5.20 7.06
C SER A 19 -15.42 -3.79 7.52
N SER A 20 -16.05 -3.67 8.69
CA SER A 20 -16.25 -2.39 9.37
C SER A 20 -15.02 -1.96 10.18
N SER A 21 -14.13 -2.91 10.50
CA SER A 21 -12.83 -2.66 11.11
C SER A 21 -11.73 -2.59 10.05
N ALA A 22 -10.65 -1.87 10.37
CA ALA A 22 -9.45 -1.85 9.55
C ALA A 22 -8.99 -3.30 9.27
N PRO A 23 -8.85 -3.74 8.01
CA PRO A 23 -8.36 -5.08 7.68
C PRO A 23 -6.94 -5.34 8.17
N LEU A 24 -6.17 -4.28 8.47
CA LEU A 24 -4.81 -4.40 8.99
C LEU A 24 -4.70 -3.85 10.41
N ASP A 25 -4.07 -4.63 11.28
CA ASP A 25 -3.62 -4.16 12.58
C ASP A 25 -2.42 -3.21 12.38
N GLN A 26 -2.64 -1.95 12.71
CA GLN A 26 -1.72 -0.85 12.38
C GLN A 26 -0.39 -0.96 13.12
N ASP A 27 -0.36 -1.65 14.26
CA ASP A 27 0.87 -1.84 15.06
C ASP A 27 1.71 -3.02 14.55
N ASN A 28 1.13 -3.89 13.71
CA ASN A 28 1.77 -5.09 13.16
C ASN A 28 2.18 -4.96 11.68
N LEU A 29 2.05 -3.77 11.10
CA LEU A 29 2.56 -3.45 9.75
C LEU A 29 4.08 -3.37 9.78
N ASN A 30 4.70 -4.52 9.56
CA ASN A 30 6.13 -4.76 9.68
C ASN A 30 6.95 -3.80 8.79
N LEU A 31 7.93 -3.13 9.39
CA LEU A 31 8.87 -2.21 8.68
C LEU A 31 9.94 -2.95 7.85
N THR A 32 9.93 -4.28 7.87
CA THR A 32 10.91 -5.09 7.14
C THR A 32 10.57 -5.14 5.65
N PRO A 33 11.55 -5.00 4.75
CA PRO A 33 11.31 -5.08 3.31
C PRO A 33 10.72 -6.42 2.85
N PHE A 34 9.77 -6.36 1.92
CA PHE A 34 9.26 -7.52 1.19
C PHE A 34 10.05 -7.70 -0.10
N LEU A 35 11.20 -8.38 -0.01
CA LEU A 35 12.17 -8.47 -1.09
C LEU A 35 11.66 -9.21 -2.34
N ASN A 36 10.75 -10.17 -2.19
CA ASN A 36 10.33 -11.04 -3.29
C ASN A 36 8.90 -10.77 -3.77
N VAL A 37 8.17 -9.86 -3.13
CA VAL A 37 6.81 -9.53 -3.52
C VAL A 37 6.85 -8.69 -4.79
N THR A 38 6.30 -9.25 -5.87
CA THR A 38 6.20 -8.58 -7.18
C THR A 38 4.81 -8.02 -7.42
N THR A 39 3.79 -8.56 -6.74
CA THR A 39 2.40 -8.16 -6.90
C THR A 39 1.75 -7.90 -5.55
N LEU A 40 1.19 -6.70 -5.39
CA LEU A 40 0.45 -6.28 -4.21
C LEU A 40 -0.93 -5.77 -4.65
N ASP A 41 -1.98 -6.40 -4.13
CA ASP A 41 -3.37 -6.12 -4.49
C ASP A 41 -4.22 -5.88 -3.25
N PHE A 42 -4.96 -4.77 -3.24
CA PHE A 42 -5.88 -4.40 -2.17
C PHE A 42 -7.30 -4.27 -2.71
N VAL A 43 -8.24 -4.95 -2.06
CA VAL A 43 -9.68 -4.79 -2.27
C VAL A 43 -10.31 -4.43 -0.93
N VAL A 44 -10.47 -3.14 -0.66
CA VAL A 44 -10.78 -2.64 0.69
C VAL A 44 -11.78 -1.49 0.63
N LYS A 45 -12.46 -1.20 1.73
CA LYS A 45 -13.48 -0.14 1.74
C LYS A 45 -12.89 1.27 1.50
N THR A 46 -11.73 1.56 2.09
CA THR A 46 -11.03 2.86 2.02
C THR A 46 -9.53 2.65 1.78
N ALA A 47 -8.85 3.65 1.22
CA ALA A 47 -7.43 3.54 0.90
C ALA A 47 -6.46 3.75 2.09
N ALA A 48 -6.97 4.11 3.27
CA ALA A 48 -6.17 4.33 4.49
C ALA A 48 -5.14 3.22 4.79
N ASP A 49 -5.54 1.95 4.71
CA ASP A 49 -4.65 0.82 4.99
C ASP A 49 -3.60 0.58 3.87
N PRO A 50 -3.97 0.54 2.58
CA PRO A 50 -2.99 0.53 1.48
C PRO A 50 -1.95 1.64 1.57
N ILE A 51 -2.38 2.88 1.86
CA ILE A 51 -1.47 4.03 2.02
C ILE A 51 -0.45 3.77 3.13
N LYS A 52 -0.92 3.32 4.30
CA LYS A 52 -0.04 3.02 5.44
C LYS A 52 0.95 1.91 5.12
N VAL A 53 0.53 0.86 4.41
CA VAL A 53 1.42 -0.21 3.96
C VAL A 53 2.51 0.35 3.05
N MET A 54 2.14 1.19 2.07
CA MET A 54 3.12 1.81 1.16
C MET A 54 4.06 2.79 1.88
N GLN A 55 3.61 3.46 2.94
CA GLN A 55 4.45 4.38 3.72
C GLN A 55 5.40 3.67 4.71
N ARG A 56 5.03 2.48 5.19
CA ARG A 56 5.75 1.78 6.27
C ARG A 56 6.57 0.58 5.80
N SER A 57 6.30 0.06 4.62
CA SER A 57 6.96 -1.14 4.10
C SER A 57 7.61 -0.86 2.76
N GLU A 58 8.78 -1.46 2.56
CA GLU A 58 9.50 -1.39 1.30
C GLU A 58 9.22 -2.62 0.45
N PHE A 59 8.99 -2.43 -0.85
CA PHE A 59 8.76 -3.50 -1.82
C PHE A 59 9.72 -3.37 -3.02
N PRO A 60 11.02 -3.71 -2.86
CA PRO A 60 12.03 -3.44 -3.89
C PRO A 60 11.79 -4.13 -5.24
N SER A 61 11.07 -5.26 -5.24
CA SER A 61 10.77 -6.05 -6.44
C SER A 61 9.36 -5.82 -6.98
N LEU A 62 8.61 -4.87 -6.43
CA LEU A 62 7.22 -4.63 -6.81
C LEU A 62 7.15 -4.11 -8.25
N ASN A 63 6.40 -4.81 -9.09
CA ASN A 63 6.17 -4.41 -10.48
C ASN A 63 4.67 -4.27 -10.81
N SER A 64 3.80 -4.73 -9.91
CA SER A 64 2.36 -4.61 -10.04
C SER A 64 1.74 -4.21 -8.70
N PHE A 65 1.08 -3.05 -8.70
CA PHE A 65 0.33 -2.53 -7.56
C PHE A 65 -1.10 -2.23 -7.99
N ARG A 66 -2.08 -2.74 -7.24
CA ARG A 66 -3.51 -2.50 -7.48
C ARG A 66 -4.21 -2.16 -6.18
N VAL A 67 -5.08 -1.16 -6.23
CA VAL A 67 -5.97 -0.76 -5.14
C VAL A 67 -7.37 -0.57 -5.71
N THR A 68 -8.33 -1.34 -5.20
CA THR A 68 -9.76 -1.22 -5.48
C THR A 68 -10.44 -0.79 -4.19
N VAL A 69 -11.12 0.36 -4.23
CA VAL A 69 -11.81 0.93 -3.06
C VAL A 69 -13.24 1.33 -3.35
N ASP A 70 -14.10 1.18 -2.35
CA ASP A 70 -15.50 1.64 -2.42
C ASP A 70 -15.61 3.14 -2.21
N VAL A 71 -14.80 3.68 -1.30
CA VAL A 71 -14.75 5.10 -0.96
C VAL A 71 -13.31 5.57 -0.98
N LEU A 72 -13.02 6.59 -1.79
CA LEU A 72 -11.72 7.26 -1.84
C LEU A 72 -11.92 8.74 -1.52
N SER A 73 -11.46 9.18 -0.34
CA SER A 73 -11.43 10.60 -0.03
C SER A 73 -10.33 11.31 -0.83
N TRP A 74 -10.48 12.61 -1.04
CA TRP A 74 -9.47 13.40 -1.76
C TRP A 74 -8.09 13.33 -1.10
N ALA A 75 -8.04 13.44 0.23
CA ALA A 75 -6.80 13.36 0.99
C ALA A 75 -6.10 11.98 0.87
N GLU A 76 -6.87 10.90 0.73
CA GLU A 76 -6.32 9.56 0.46
C GLU A 76 -5.80 9.44 -0.98
N ALA A 77 -6.51 10.03 -1.96
CA ALA A 77 -6.06 10.06 -3.34
C ALA A 77 -4.71 10.77 -3.46
N GLU A 78 -4.57 11.96 -2.88
CA GLU A 78 -3.30 12.70 -2.83
C GLU A 78 -2.16 11.86 -2.24
N GLN A 79 -2.43 11.18 -1.13
CA GLN A 79 -1.43 10.33 -0.49
C GLN A 79 -1.01 9.14 -1.36
N LEU A 80 -1.94 8.48 -2.06
CA LEU A 80 -1.60 7.40 -2.99
C LEU A 80 -0.67 7.87 -4.11
N PHE A 81 -0.92 9.05 -4.68
CA PHE A 81 -0.05 9.62 -5.72
C PHE A 81 1.30 10.08 -5.16
N SER A 82 1.36 10.48 -3.89
CA SER A 82 2.63 10.88 -3.25
C SER A 82 3.54 9.70 -2.87
N CYS A 83 2.97 8.50 -2.64
CA CYS A 83 3.73 7.31 -2.22
C CYS A 83 4.56 6.67 -3.35
N GLY A 84 4.38 7.09 -4.62
CA GLY A 84 5.02 6.50 -5.80
C GLY A 84 6.36 7.11 -6.24
N GLY A 85 6.86 8.14 -5.57
CA GLY A 85 8.14 8.79 -5.88
C GLY A 85 8.06 9.82 -7.01
N GLY A 86 8.65 10.99 -6.73
CA GLY A 86 8.75 12.11 -7.66
C GLY A 86 8.05 13.34 -7.10
N GLN A 87 8.84 14.24 -6.52
CA GLN A 87 8.45 15.62 -6.25
C GLN A 87 7.68 16.14 -7.47
N LEU A 88 6.40 16.44 -7.31
CA LEU A 88 5.67 17.22 -8.30
C LEU A 88 6.45 18.54 -8.36
N LEU A 89 7.26 18.73 -9.41
CA LEU A 89 7.93 20.00 -9.63
C LEU A 89 6.83 21.02 -9.81
N ASP A 90 6.57 21.78 -8.74
CA ASP A 90 5.69 22.93 -8.78
C ASP A 90 6.33 23.93 -9.72
N SER A 91 5.93 23.83 -10.99
CA SER A 91 6.32 24.76 -12.03
C SER A 91 5.34 25.94 -11.97
N THR A 92 5.28 26.63 -10.83
CA THR A 92 4.74 27.99 -10.80
C THR A 92 5.90 28.96 -10.85
N ASN A 93 6.12 29.43 -12.08
CA ASN A 93 6.92 30.60 -12.39
C ASN A 93 6.69 31.75 -11.39
N SER A 94 7.77 32.37 -10.94
CA SER A 94 7.87 33.83 -10.75
C SER A 94 9.34 34.24 -10.82
#